data_AF-A0A517WEQ3-F1
#
_entry.id   AF-A0A517WEQ3-F1
#
_cell.length_a   1.000
_cell.length_b   1.000
_cell.length_c   1.000
_cell.angle_alpha   90.00
_cell.angle_beta   90.00
_cell.angle_gamma   90.00
#
_symmetry.space_group_name_H-M   'P 1'
#
loop_
_entity.id
_entity.type
_entity.pdbx_description
1 polymer ?
#
loop_
_entity_poly.entity_id
_entity_poly.type
_entity_poly.pdbx_seq_one_letter_code
_entity_poly.pdbx_strand_id
1 'polypeptide(L)' 'MHHFLIEKLSEKIPIVRNELWSVYVDQKPRFTGTLQECCQWVAATQSQPRGILNSLFSSS' A
#
# COMPACT_ATOMS: atom_id res chain seq x y z
N MET A 1 -5.07 11.77 -8.72
CA MET A 1 -4.58 10.38 -8.79
C MET A 1 -3.42 10.28 -7.82
N HIS A 2 -3.44 9.36 -6.86
CA HIS A 2 -2.31 9.16 -5.96
C HIS A 2 -1.24 8.34 -6.69
N HIS A 3 0.00 8.80 -6.69
CA HIS A 3 1.10 8.07 -7.34
C HIS A 3 1.63 7.04 -6.35
N PHE A 4 1.45 5.76 -6.69
CA PHE A 4 2.00 4.63 -5.96
C PHE A 4 3.33 4.23 -6.59
N LEU A 5 4.36 4.06 -5.77
CA LEU A 5 5.65 3.56 -6.20
C LEU A 5 6.06 2.39 -5.30
N ILE A 6 6.38 1.25 -5.91
CA ILE A 6 6.85 0.07 -5.18
C ILE A 6 8.34 -0.07 -5.45
N GLU A 7 9.17 0.04 -4.41
CA GLU A 7 10.63 -0.02 -4.51
C GLU A 7 11.19 -1.20 -3.70
N LYS A 8 12.21 -1.87 -4.24
CA LYS A 8 12.92 -2.96 -3.57
C LYS A 8 13.89 -2.36 -2.55
N LEU A 9 13.76 -2.71 -1.27
CA LEU A 9 14.56 -2.14 -0.17
C LEU A 9 15.97 -2.75 -0.01
N SER A 10 16.42 -3.59 -0.95
CA SER A 10 17.75 -4.25 -1.02
C SER A 10 17.86 -5.65 -0.41
N GLU A 11 18.66 -6.49 -1.07
CA GLU A 11 19.00 -7.90 -0.76
C GLU A 11 20.14 -8.06 0.27
N LYS A 12 20.67 -6.95 0.82
CA LYS A 12 21.89 -6.98 1.68
C LYS A 12 21.68 -7.50 3.10
N ILE A 13 20.60 -8.25 3.36
CA ILE A 13 20.45 -9.00 4.61
C ILE A 13 20.47 -10.48 4.27
N PRO A 14 21.64 -11.16 4.33
CA PRO A 14 21.79 -12.58 3.95
C PRO A 14 20.94 -13.55 4.79
N ILE A 15 20.25 -13.04 5.81
CA ILE A 15 19.40 -13.81 6.75
C ILE A 15 17.93 -13.84 6.28
N VAL A 16 17.50 -12.87 5.45
CA VAL A 16 16.11 -12.78 5.02
C VAL A 16 15.98 -13.43 3.65
N ARG A 17 15.47 -14.67 3.62
CA ARG A 17 15.14 -15.38 2.36
C ARG A 17 14.10 -14.65 1.50
N ASN A 18 13.38 -13.69 2.10
CA ASN A 18 12.33 -12.94 1.43
C ASN A 18 12.82 -11.54 1.06
N GLU A 19 12.69 -11.21 -0.21
CA GLU A 19 12.93 -9.85 -0.70
C GLU A 19 11.92 -8.89 -0.07
N LEU A 20 12.42 -7.82 0.56
CA LEU A 20 11.60 -6.76 1.14
C LEU A 20 11.37 -5.63 0.14
N TRP A 21 10.13 -5.17 0.09
CA TRP A 21 9.61 -4.15 -0.80
C TRP A 21 8.88 -3.09 0.01
N SER A 22 8.90 -1.84 -0.45
CA SER A 22 8.19 -0.73 0.20
C SER A 22 7.29 -0.02 -0.80
N VAL A 23 6.09 0.32 -0.35
CA VAL A 23 5.11 1.13 -1.07
C VAL A 23 5.23 2.57 -0.60
N TYR A 24 5.51 3.46 -1.54
CA TYR A 24 5.51 4.90 -1.38
C TYR A 24 4.25 5.49 -2.00
N VAL A 25 3.64 6.43 -1.30
CA VAL A 25 2.53 7.25 -1.79
C VAL A 25 2.91 8.71 -1.59
N ASP A 26 2.92 9.49 -2.67
CA ASP A 26 3.37 10.89 -2.65
C ASP A 26 4.78 11.06 -2.03
N GLN A 27 5.69 10.15 -2.40
CA GLN A 27 7.07 10.08 -1.88
C GLN A 27 7.19 9.79 -0.37
N LYS A 28 6.10 9.39 0.29
CA LYS A 28 6.13 8.95 1.70
C LYS A 28 5.95 7.44 1.79
N PRO A 29 6.81 6.72 2.55
CA PRO A 29 6.63 5.30 2.77
C PRO A 29 5.33 5.05 3.55
N ARG A 30 4.50 4.13 3.05
CA ARG A 30 3.21 3.77 3.66
C ARG A 30 3.18 2.34 4.16
N PHE A 31 3.83 1.44 3.45
CA PHE A 31 3.78 0.00 3.75
C PHE A 31 5.11 -0.64 3.34
N THR A 32 5.59 -1.62 4.11
CA THR A 32 6.78 -2.40 3.79
C THR A 32 6.49 -3.87 4.06
N GLY A 33 6.81 -4.75 3.12
CA GLY A 33 6.53 -6.18 3.21
C GLY A 33 7.10 -6.93 2.03
N THR A 34 6.54 -8.09 1.70
CA THR A 34 6.84 -8.79 0.45
C THR A 34 6.20 -8.10 -0.75
N LEU A 35 6.69 -8.38 -1.96
CA LEU A 35 6.10 -7.82 -3.19
C LEU A 35 4.59 -8.10 -3.29
N GLN A 36 4.17 -9.31 -2.93
CA GLN A 36 2.76 -9.71 -2.96
C GLN A 36 1.90 -8.86 -2.03
N GLU A 37 2.35 -8.67 -0.79
CA GLU A 37 1.65 -7.84 0.19
C GLU A 37 1.59 -6.37 -0.25
N CYS A 38 2.67 -5.84 -0.83
CA CYS A 38 2.71 -4.50 -1.41
C CYS A 38 1.67 -4.33 -2.53
N CYS A 39 1.58 -5.29 -3.45
CA CYS A 39 0.59 -5.29 -4.53
C CYS A 39 -0.85 -5.35 -3.99
N GLN A 40 -1.11 -6.20 -3.00
CA GLN A 40 -2.43 -6.31 -2.36
C GLN A 40 -2.82 -5.01 -1.65
N TRP A 41 -1.87 -4.37 -0.95
CA TRP A 41 -2.11 -3.10 -0.28
C TRP A 41 -2.46 -1.98 -1.28
N VAL A 42 -1.73 -1.87 -2.39
CA VAL A 42 -2.02 -0.90 -3.45
C VAL A 42 -3.40 -1.17 -4.06
N ALA A 43 -3.73 -2.43 -4.37
CA ALA A 43 -5.04 -2.80 -4.92
C ALA A 43 -6.19 -2.45 -3.97
N ALA A 44 -6.03 -2.73 -2.67
CA ALA A 44 -7.02 -2.38 -1.64
C ALA A 44 -7.17 -0.85 -1.48
N THR A 45 -6.06 -0.10 -1.56
CA THR A 45 -6.05 1.36 -1.44
C THR A 45 -6.66 2.05 -2.66
N GLN A 46 -6.46 1.51 -3.86
CA GLN A 46 -7.12 1.98 -5.08
C GLN A 46 -8.61 1.61 -5.12
N SER A 47 -8.96 0.46 -4.55
CA SER A 47 -10.35 -0.02 -4.50
C SER A 47 -11.18 0.66 -3.40
N GLN A 48 -10.59 1.50 -2.55
CA GLN A 48 -11.35 2.28 -1.58
C GLN A 48 -12.17 3.35 -2.34
N PRO A 49 -13.50 3.19 -2.44
CA PRO A 49 -14.32 4.22 -3.05
C PRO A 49 -14.27 5.42 -2.12
N ARG A 50 -13.84 6.58 -2.64
CA ARG A 50 -13.97 7.90 -1.98
C ARG A 50 -15.45 8.32 -1.76
N GLY A 51 -16.40 7.37 -1.73
CA GLY A 51 -17.83 7.62 -1.83
C GLY A 51 -18.74 6.75 -0.94
N ILE A 52 -18.24 6.04 0.08
CA ILE A 52 -19.11 5.30 1.02
C ILE A 52 -18.87 5.73 2.47
N LEU A 53 -18.81 7.04 2.72
CA LEU A 53 -18.89 7.60 4.07
C LEU A 53 -19.89 8.77 4.18
N ASN A 54 -20.91 8.82 3.32
CA ASN A 54 -21.97 9.84 3.40
C ASN A 54 -23.40 9.26 3.51
N SER A 55 -23.58 7.95 3.68
CA SER A 55 -24.92 7.33 3.70
C SER A 55 -25.31 6.70 5.04
N LEU A 56 -24.57 6.94 6.12
CA LEU A 56 -24.88 6.36 7.44
C LEU A 56 -25.25 7.39 8.53
N PHE A 57 -25.32 8.69 8.20
CA PHE A 57 -25.75 9.75 9.14
C PHE A 57 -26.93 10.57 8.60
N SER A 58 -27.89 9.91 7.96
CA SER A 58 -29.20 10.50 7.66
C SER A 58 -30.28 9.49 7.99
N SER A 59 -30.46 9.23 9.29
CA SER A 59 -31.73 8.75 9.81
C SER A 59 -32.25 9.82 10.75
N SER A 60 -33.42 10.34 10.36
CA SER A 60 -34.26 11.32 11.03
C SER A 60 -34.75 10.89 12.41
#